data_AF-A0A972XYS3-F1
#
_entry.id   AF-A0A972XYS3-F1
#
_cell.length_a   1.000
_cell.length_b   1.000
_cell.length_c   1.000
_cell.angle_alpha   90.00
_cell.angle_beta   90.00
_cell.angle_gamma   90.00
#
_symmetry.space_group_name_H-M   'P 1'
#
loop_
_entity.id
_entity.type
_entity.pdbx_description
1 polymer ?
#
loop_
_entity_poly.entity_id
_entity_poly.type
_entity_poly.pdbx_seq_one_letter_code
_entity_poly.pdbx_strand_id
1 'polypeptide(L)'
;MPKIGDTGDIYTTRLTCKLLTIGTCRCSDYDNRHNKVSDYLRFTSRIVSQLDWLPKTCAYRLVNEGKDLAWWHPLVSKNAETVHNTDIFVRHLGVRETKLRLKKIANYVIV
;
A
#
# COMPACT_ATOMS: atom_id res chain seq x y z
N MET A 1 -3.60 -15.31 23.67
CA MET A 1 -3.90 -14.59 22.42
C MET A 1 -2.59 -14.42 21.66
N PRO A 2 -2.46 -14.94 20.43
CA PRO A 2 -1.27 -14.70 19.61
C PRO A 2 -1.13 -13.20 19.36
N LYS A 3 0.11 -12.67 19.41
CA LYS A 3 0.36 -11.28 19.05
C LYS A 3 0.48 -11.20 17.53
N ILE A 4 0.03 -10.08 16.95
CA ILE A 4 0.30 -9.76 15.54
C ILE A 4 1.82 -9.86 15.31
N GLY A 5 2.23 -10.77 14.42
CA GLY A 5 3.62 -11.08 14.10
C GLY A 5 4.13 -12.45 14.58
N ASP A 6 3.42 -13.16 15.46
CA ASP A 6 3.88 -14.45 15.99
C ASP A 6 3.64 -15.64 15.02
N THR A 7 2.72 -15.48 14.07
CA THR A 7 2.21 -16.57 13.20
C THR A 7 2.56 -16.40 11.72
N GLY A 8 3.13 -15.25 11.33
CA GLY A 8 3.33 -14.89 9.92
C GLY A 8 2.06 -14.43 9.21
N ASP A 9 0.95 -14.23 9.94
CA ASP A 9 -0.32 -13.79 9.36
C ASP A 9 -0.21 -12.39 8.74
N ILE A 10 -0.86 -12.22 7.59
CA ILE A 10 -0.86 -10.97 6.83
C ILE A 10 -2.21 -10.28 7.01
N TYR A 11 -2.17 -9.04 7.49
CA TYR A 11 -3.36 -8.24 7.74
C TYR A 11 -3.35 -6.97 6.89
N THR A 12 -4.50 -6.66 6.29
CA THR A 12 -4.71 -5.34 5.71
C THR A 12 -4.90 -4.33 6.83
N THR A 13 -4.24 -3.18 6.76
CA THR A 13 -4.37 -2.15 7.80
C THR A 13 -4.58 -0.77 7.20
N ARG A 14 -5.12 0.15 8.01
CA ARG A 14 -5.19 1.60 7.71
C ARG A 14 -3.85 2.31 7.91
N LEU A 15 -2.76 1.58 8.12
CA LEU A 15 -1.47 2.18 8.42
C LEU A 15 -0.76 2.62 7.14
N THR A 16 -0.09 3.75 7.25
CA THR A 16 0.66 4.36 6.16
C THR A 16 2.09 4.59 6.58
N CYS A 17 3.00 4.40 5.63
CA CYS A 17 4.42 4.71 5.79
C CYS A 17 4.62 6.17 6.24
N LYS A 18 5.63 6.40 7.06
CA LYS A 18 6.01 7.74 7.57
C LYS A 18 6.28 8.78 6.49
N LEU A 19 6.65 8.36 5.28
CA LEU A 19 6.89 9.23 4.12
C LEU A 19 5.63 9.50 3.28
N LEU A 20 4.48 8.90 3.59
CA LEU A 20 3.26 9.16 2.83
C LEU A 20 2.63 10.50 3.24
N THR A 21 2.47 11.39 2.27
CA THR A 21 1.63 12.58 2.42
C THR A 21 0.18 12.20 2.14
N ILE A 22 -0.59 11.93 3.21
CA ILE A 22 -2.01 11.52 3.13
C ILE A 22 -2.82 12.46 2.22
N GLY A 23 -2.64 13.77 2.37
CA GLY A 23 -3.35 14.79 1.60
C GLY A 23 -3.17 14.66 0.09
N THR A 24 -2.00 14.26 -0.41
CA THR A 24 -1.75 14.12 -1.86
C THR A 24 -1.68 12.66 -2.31
N CYS A 25 -1.74 11.70 -1.37
CA CYS A 25 -1.48 10.28 -1.62
C CYS A 25 -0.15 10.02 -2.34
N ARG A 26 0.85 10.88 -2.12
CA ARG A 26 2.19 10.78 -2.71
C ARG A 26 3.25 10.63 -1.63
N CYS A 27 4.37 10.01 -1.98
CA CYS A 27 5.55 9.96 -1.13
C CYS A 27 6.17 11.36 -1.06
N SER A 28 6.50 11.84 0.14
CA SER A 28 7.16 13.13 0.34
C SER A 28 8.63 13.13 -0.10
N ASP A 29 9.25 11.95 -0.14
CA ASP A 29 10.64 11.75 -0.57
C ASP A 29 10.75 10.41 -1.28
N TYR A 30 10.31 10.38 -2.53
CA TYR A 30 10.29 9.14 -3.31
C TYR A 30 11.71 8.63 -3.55
N ASP A 31 12.64 9.51 -3.93
CA ASP A 31 13.99 9.11 -4.35
C ASP A 31 14.80 8.47 -3.21
N ASN A 32 14.67 8.97 -1.98
CA ASN A 32 15.43 8.46 -0.84
C ASN A 32 14.65 7.45 0.04
N ARG A 33 13.47 7.00 -0.39
CA ARG A 33 12.58 6.16 0.43
C ARG A 33 13.24 4.88 0.95
N HIS A 34 14.10 4.28 0.13
CA HIS A 34 14.82 3.04 0.46
C HIS A 34 15.81 3.23 1.62
N ASN A 35 16.48 4.39 1.65
CA ASN A 35 17.44 4.70 2.70
C ASN A 35 16.73 5.13 3.98
N LYS A 36 15.52 5.71 3.86
CA LYS A 36 14.75 6.26 4.98
C LYS A 36 13.81 5.24 5.63
N VAL A 37 13.41 4.18 4.93
CA VAL A 37 12.45 3.17 5.39
C VAL A 37 13.10 1.80 5.28
N SER A 38 13.60 1.27 6.40
CA SER A 38 14.32 -0.02 6.46
C SER A 38 13.49 -1.19 5.94
N ASP A 39 12.18 -1.15 6.17
CA ASP A 39 11.27 -2.27 5.90
C ASP A 39 10.59 -2.11 4.52
N TYR A 40 11.17 -1.28 3.64
CA TYR A 40 10.62 -1.05 2.31
C TYR A 40 10.81 -2.26 1.40
N LEU A 41 9.70 -2.86 0.98
CA LEU A 41 9.71 -3.92 -0.02
C LEU A 41 9.78 -3.34 -1.44
N ARG A 42 10.80 -3.75 -2.21
CA ARG A 42 10.91 -3.40 -3.63
C ARG A 42 10.11 -4.39 -4.47
N PHE A 43 9.09 -3.90 -5.16
CA PHE A 43 8.35 -4.71 -6.13
C PHE A 43 9.20 -4.93 -7.40
N THR A 44 9.58 -6.18 -7.64
CA THR A 44 10.14 -6.67 -8.91
C THR A 44 9.20 -7.71 -9.46
N SER A 45 9.20 -7.98 -10.76
CA SER A 45 8.36 -9.03 -11.36
C SER A 45 8.51 -10.39 -10.65
N ARG A 46 9.77 -10.77 -10.34
CA ARG A 46 10.09 -11.98 -9.58
C ARG A 46 9.50 -12.00 -8.17
N ILE A 47 9.54 -10.86 -7.46
CA ILE A 47 8.96 -10.78 -6.11
C ILE A 47 7.44 -10.84 -6.20
N VAL A 48 6.83 -10.05 -7.11
CA VAL A 48 5.38 -9.96 -7.26
C VAL A 48 4.75 -11.33 -7.54
N SER A 49 5.39 -12.19 -8.33
CA SER A 49 4.89 -13.54 -8.60
C SER A 49 4.91 -14.47 -7.37
N GLN A 50 5.59 -14.08 -6.29
CA GLN A 50 5.68 -14.81 -5.03
C GLN A 50 4.78 -14.23 -3.93
N LEU A 51 4.14 -13.07 -4.16
CA LEU A 51 3.27 -12.42 -3.16
C LEU A 51 1.81 -12.78 -3.41
N ASP A 52 1.29 -13.68 -2.59
CA ASP A 52 -0.11 -14.14 -2.62
C ASP A 52 -1.10 -13.15 -1.96
N TRP A 53 -0.61 -12.30 -1.07
CA TRP A 53 -1.39 -11.34 -0.29
C TRP A 53 -1.66 -10.00 -0.98
N LEU A 54 -1.17 -9.79 -2.21
CA LEU A 54 -1.43 -8.54 -2.92
C LEU A 54 -2.93 -8.38 -3.22
N PRO A 55 -3.50 -7.16 -2.99
CA PRO A 55 -4.89 -6.89 -3.32
C PRO A 55 -5.22 -7.25 -4.76
N LYS A 56 -6.45 -7.74 -5.01
CA LYS A 56 -6.92 -8.11 -6.35
C LYS A 56 -6.87 -6.95 -7.35
N THR A 57 -6.95 -5.71 -6.87
CA THR A 57 -6.87 -4.47 -7.65
C THR A 57 -5.45 -3.91 -7.77
N CYS A 58 -4.43 -4.57 -7.18
CA CYS A 58 -3.06 -4.09 -7.23
C CYS A 58 -2.53 -4.11 -8.67
N ALA A 59 -2.04 -2.97 -9.16
CA ALA A 59 -1.52 -2.84 -10.52
C ALA A 59 -0.38 -3.83 -10.82
N TYR A 60 0.55 -4.03 -9.87
CA TYR A 60 1.64 -5.00 -10.03
C TYR A 60 1.12 -6.43 -10.22
N ARG A 61 0.10 -6.82 -9.45
CA ARG A 61 -0.53 -8.13 -9.56
C ARG A 61 -1.23 -8.29 -10.91
N LEU A 62 -2.04 -7.31 -11.32
CA LEU A 62 -2.78 -7.35 -12.59
C LEU A 62 -1.82 -7.47 -13.77
N VAL A 63 -0.75 -6.65 -13.81
CA VAL A 63 0.26 -6.71 -14.87
C VAL A 63 0.98 -8.07 -14.87
N ASN A 64 1.32 -8.62 -13.70
CA ASN A 64 1.97 -9.93 -13.61
C ASN A 64 1.04 -11.07 -14.05
N GLU A 65 -0.27 -10.94 -13.84
CA GLU A 65 -1.30 -11.89 -14.31
C GLU A 65 -1.71 -11.68 -15.78
N GLY A 66 -1.13 -10.69 -16.48
CA GLY A 66 -1.50 -10.35 -17.86
C GLY A 66 -2.90 -9.74 -18.01
N LYS A 67 -3.44 -9.14 -16.94
CA LYS A 67 -4.75 -8.51 -16.91
C LYS A 67 -4.65 -7.01 -17.18
N ASP A 68 -5.74 -6.45 -17.71
CA ASP A 68 -5.86 -5.02 -17.91
C ASP A 68 -5.94 -4.24 -16.60
N LEU A 69 -5.39 -3.03 -16.64
CA LEU A 69 -5.55 -2.05 -15.57
C LEU A 69 -6.92 -1.37 -15.70
N ALA A 70 -7.49 -0.99 -14.57
CA ALA A 70 -8.77 -0.27 -14.57
C ALA A 70 -8.66 1.07 -15.33
N TRP A 71 -9.76 1.52 -15.92
CA TRP A 71 -9.81 2.75 -16.73
C TRP A 71 -9.32 4.00 -15.98
N TRP A 72 -9.50 4.05 -14.67
CA TRP A 72 -9.09 5.16 -13.80
C TRP A 72 -7.61 5.11 -13.41
N HIS A 73 -6.90 4.04 -13.75
CA HIS A 73 -5.49 3.88 -13.38
C HIS A 73 -4.61 4.89 -14.13
N PRO A 74 -3.65 5.59 -13.48
CA PRO A 74 -2.88 6.67 -14.12
C PRO A 74 -2.11 6.26 -15.39
N LEU A 75 -1.68 4.98 -15.49
CA LEU A 75 -1.03 4.46 -16.69
C LEU A 75 -1.99 4.30 -17.89
N VAL A 76 -3.29 4.15 -17.63
CA VAL A 76 -4.34 4.05 -18.66
C VAL A 76 -4.92 5.43 -18.96
N SER A 77 -5.31 6.16 -17.92
CA SER A 77 -5.96 7.47 -18.04
C SER A 77 -5.01 8.61 -18.40
N LYS A 78 -3.69 8.41 -18.23
CA LYS A 78 -2.64 9.44 -18.32
C LYS A 78 -2.86 10.63 -17.37
N ASN A 79 -3.72 10.47 -16.36
CA ASN A 79 -4.06 11.50 -15.40
C ASN A 79 -4.07 10.90 -13.99
N ALA A 80 -3.22 11.41 -13.10
CA ALA A 80 -3.16 10.92 -11.72
C ALA A 80 -4.45 11.22 -10.93
N GLU A 81 -5.20 12.26 -11.31
CA GLU A 81 -6.39 12.70 -10.60
C GLU A 81 -7.58 11.76 -10.82
N THR A 82 -7.57 10.89 -11.85
CA THR A 82 -8.70 9.97 -12.09
C THR A 82 -8.90 8.97 -10.97
N VAL A 83 -7.86 8.65 -10.19
CA VAL A 83 -7.96 7.81 -8.99
C VAL A 83 -8.84 8.47 -7.92
N HIS A 84 -8.78 9.80 -7.80
CA HIS A 84 -9.57 10.56 -6.83
C HIS A 84 -11.05 10.65 -7.18
N ASN A 85 -11.41 10.29 -8.41
CA ASN A 85 -12.80 10.24 -8.88
C ASN A 85 -13.46 8.86 -8.60
N THR A 86 -12.81 8.00 -7.81
CA THR A 86 -13.29 6.64 -7.48
C THR A 86 -13.35 6.44 -5.97
N ASP A 87 -14.10 5.46 -5.50
CA ASP A 87 -14.17 5.15 -4.05
C ASP A 87 -12.93 4.36 -3.53
N ILE A 88 -11.90 4.18 -4.35
CA ILE A 88 -10.79 3.23 -4.09
C ILE A 88 -9.57 3.92 -3.44
N PHE A 89 -9.56 5.25 -3.27
CA PHE A 89 -8.40 5.97 -2.73
C PHE A 89 -8.35 6.00 -1.19
N VAL A 90 -7.14 5.81 -0.64
CA VAL A 90 -6.88 5.68 0.81
C VAL A 90 -6.80 6.99 1.61
N ARG A 91 -7.02 8.16 0.99
CA ARG A 91 -6.86 9.49 1.62
C ARG A 91 -7.66 9.64 2.93
N HIS A 92 -8.83 9.02 3.02
CA HIS A 92 -9.72 9.09 4.19
C HIS A 92 -9.46 7.95 5.20
N LEU A 93 -8.62 6.98 4.85
CA LEU A 93 -8.36 5.80 5.67
C LEU A 93 -7.01 5.84 6.39
N GLY A 94 -6.00 6.48 5.81
CA GLY A 94 -4.62 6.38 6.27
C GLY A 94 -4.30 7.03 7.62
N VAL A 95 -3.61 6.29 8.49
CA VAL A 95 -2.98 6.79 9.72
C VAL A 95 -1.48 6.57 9.61
N ARG A 96 -0.67 7.61 9.91
CA ARG A 96 0.79 7.49 9.85
C ARG A 96 1.30 6.57 10.96
N GLU A 97 2.19 5.66 10.61
CA GLU A 97 2.82 4.73 11.55
C GLU A 97 3.54 5.45 12.71
N THR A 98 4.11 6.65 12.46
CA THR A 98 4.84 7.43 13.47
C THR A 98 3.99 7.87 14.66
N LYS A 99 2.67 7.85 14.53
CA LYS A 99 1.75 8.20 15.61
C LYS A 99 1.41 7.03 16.53
N LEU A 100 1.97 5.83 16.30
CA LEU A 100 1.56 4.61 16.98
C LEU A 100 2.64 3.99 17.86
N ARG A 101 2.18 3.42 18.97
CA ARG A 101 2.96 2.42 19.72
C ARG A 101 2.61 1.04 19.15
N LEU A 102 3.61 0.16 19.03
CA LEU A 102 3.47 -1.20 18.48
C LEU A 102 2.25 -1.97 19.03
N LYS A 103 1.95 -1.81 20.34
CA LYS A 103 0.79 -2.44 21.00
C LYS A 103 -0.59 -2.00 20.50
N LYS A 104 -0.68 -0.95 19.66
CA LYS A 104 -1.95 -0.41 19.14
C LYS A 104 -2.20 -0.72 17.66
N ILE A 105 -1.28 -1.40 16.96
CA ILE A 105 -1.41 -1.71 15.53
C ILE A 105 -2.67 -2.54 15.25
N ALA A 106 -3.03 -3.47 16.15
CA ALA A 106 -4.23 -4.29 16.04
C ALA A 106 -5.52 -3.49 15.80
N ASN A 107 -5.61 -2.28 16.36
CA ASN A 107 -6.79 -1.42 16.23
C ASN A 107 -6.97 -0.82 14.83
N TYR A 108 -5.98 -0.98 13.94
CA TYR A 108 -5.99 -0.43 12.59
C TYR A 108 -6.09 -1.51 11.52
N VAL A 109 -6.27 -2.78 11.90
CA VAL A 109 -6.57 -3.87 10.96
C VAL A 109 -7.95 -3.64 10.34
N ILE A 110 -8.03 -3.80 9.03
CA ILE A 110 -9.27 -3.78 8.24
C ILE A 110 -9.56 -5.22 7.85
N VAL A 111 -10.74 -5.71 8.18
CA VAL A 111 -11.25 -7.04 7.79
C VAL A 111 -12.07 -6.88 6.52
#